data_AF-A0A0A8EWG2-F1
#
_entry.id   AF-A0A0A8EWG2-F1
#
_cell.length_a   1.000
_cell.length_b   1.000
_cell.length_c   1.000
_cell.angle_alpha   90.00
_cell.angle_beta   90.00
_cell.angle_gamma   90.00
#
_symmetry.space_group_name_H-M   'P 1'
#
loop_
_entity.id
_entity.type
_entity.pdbx_description
1 polymer ?
#
loop_
_entity_poly.entity_id
_entity_poly.type
_entity_poly.pdbx_seq_one_letter_code
_entity_poly.pdbx_strand_id
1 'polypeptide(L)'
;MQHPVAYRTAARLDAIRGQWGALLAAIETPPSPRTWPPAETRSFLNTGTADEGALLVEDRAPLALRPHPAPANLDALDAALFAERSVFDLADTLAAAVQRTTPDDPRRWTFPNPGAPDARTAAGSRAHGLHWAALYVEGRVLDEDTDPEYDDTGRLVSAPFAPLPEHLLHEAARVVRACEQRLARILTPDAITGARGLPIPCPSCGGVLVVRAAPEDPPTVTCQTGEACGADADRDARGRRVWEWPACLPLLLAAEQAGGEGTASPRAA
;
A
#
# COMPACT_ATOMS: atom_id res chain seq x y z
N MET A 1 1.87 25.12 -16.11
CA MET A 1 2.06 24.02 -17.08
C MET A 1 1.86 22.73 -16.30
N GLN A 2 0.76 22.01 -16.56
CA GLN A 2 0.35 20.87 -15.73
C GLN A 2 1.35 19.71 -15.86
N HIS A 3 2.07 19.39 -14.77
CA HIS A 3 3.09 18.35 -14.80
C HIS A 3 2.43 16.97 -14.61
N PRO A 4 2.51 16.02 -15.58
CA PRO A 4 1.88 14.70 -15.44
C PRO A 4 2.47 13.86 -14.30
N VAL A 5 3.64 14.25 -13.76
CA VAL A 5 4.22 13.66 -12.55
C VAL A 5 3.48 14.12 -11.30
N ALA A 6 3.02 15.37 -11.25
CA ALA A 6 2.30 15.92 -10.10
C ALA A 6 0.97 15.19 -9.87
N TYR A 7 0.11 15.11 -10.90
CA TYR A 7 -1.17 14.41 -10.80
C TYR A 7 -1.04 12.92 -10.47
N ARG A 8 -0.03 12.24 -11.02
CA ARG A 8 0.24 10.84 -10.65
C ARG A 8 0.67 10.70 -9.19
N THR A 9 1.46 11.65 -8.70
CA THR A 9 1.90 11.65 -7.30
C THR A 9 0.72 11.95 -6.37
N ALA A 10 -0.14 12.90 -6.70
CA ALA A 10 -1.39 13.19 -5.99
C ALA A 10 -2.32 11.97 -5.95
N ALA A 11 -2.57 11.32 -7.09
CA ALA A 11 -3.40 10.11 -7.16
C ALA A 11 -2.86 8.97 -6.29
N ARG A 12 -1.53 8.83 -6.18
CA ARG A 12 -0.91 7.85 -5.28
C ARG A 12 -1.05 8.21 -3.81
N LEU A 13 -0.94 9.50 -3.46
CA LEU A 13 -1.21 9.97 -2.09
C LEU A 13 -2.66 9.69 -1.71
N ASP A 14 -3.61 9.93 -2.62
CA ASP A 14 -5.02 9.57 -2.43
C ASP A 14 -5.19 8.06 -2.20
N ALA A 15 -4.57 7.22 -3.01
CA ALA A 15 -4.58 5.77 -2.83
C ALA A 15 -4.02 5.33 -1.47
N ILE A 16 -2.88 5.91 -1.04
CA ILE A 16 -2.28 5.65 0.28
C ILE A 16 -3.27 5.99 1.40
N ARG A 17 -3.92 7.17 1.34
CA ARG A 17 -4.92 7.58 2.34
C ARG A 17 -6.13 6.65 2.33
N GLY A 18 -6.64 6.27 1.16
CA GLY A 18 -7.77 5.37 1.01
C GLY A 18 -7.49 3.95 1.54
N GLN A 19 -6.24 3.48 1.41
CA GLN A 19 -5.81 2.17 1.88
C GLN A 19 -5.37 2.16 3.35
N TRP A 20 -5.15 3.33 3.96
CA TRP A 20 -4.60 3.44 5.31
C TRP A 20 -5.41 2.69 6.36
N GLY A 21 -6.75 2.80 6.32
CA GLY A 21 -7.62 2.07 7.26
C GLY A 21 -7.51 0.55 7.12
N ALA A 22 -7.38 0.04 5.89
CA ALA A 22 -7.17 -1.39 5.64
C ALA A 22 -5.80 -1.85 6.15
N LEU A 23 -4.75 -1.02 6.02
CA LEU A 23 -3.44 -1.31 6.58
C LEU A 23 -3.47 -1.38 8.11
N LEU A 24 -4.12 -0.43 8.76
CA LEU A 24 -4.27 -0.45 10.22
C LEU A 24 -5.04 -1.68 10.70
N ALA A 25 -6.09 -2.09 9.99
CA ALA A 25 -6.80 -3.34 10.27
C ALA A 25 -5.90 -4.58 10.05
N ALA A 26 -5.02 -4.54 9.05
CA ALA A 26 -4.09 -5.63 8.77
C ALA A 26 -3.04 -5.83 9.87
N ILE A 27 -2.66 -4.80 10.63
CA ILE A 27 -1.72 -4.91 11.77
C ILE A 27 -2.26 -5.84 12.86
N GLU A 28 -3.56 -5.74 13.13
CA GLU A 28 -4.25 -6.54 14.16
C GLU A 28 -4.71 -7.92 13.64
N THR A 29 -4.62 -8.14 12.32
CA THR A 29 -5.07 -9.38 11.69
C THR A 29 -3.87 -10.29 11.43
N PRO A 30 -3.88 -11.56 11.89
CA PRO A 30 -2.83 -12.51 11.54
C PRO A 30 -2.70 -12.59 10.01
N PRO A 31 -1.47 -12.66 9.47
CA PRO A 31 -1.28 -12.77 8.03
C PRO A 31 -2.08 -13.96 7.50
N SER A 32 -2.87 -13.75 6.45
CA SER A 32 -3.64 -14.83 5.83
C SER A 32 -2.68 -15.95 5.47
N PRO A 33 -2.94 -17.21 5.89
CA PRO A 33 -2.01 -18.31 5.68
C PRO A 33 -1.84 -18.56 4.18
N ARG A 34 -0.79 -17.95 3.61
CA ARG A 34 -0.25 -18.23 2.28
C ARG A 34 0.43 -19.59 2.31
N THR A 35 -0.35 -20.65 2.40
CA THR A 35 0.11 -22.05 2.26
C THR A 35 1.51 -22.29 2.85
N TRP A 36 1.71 -21.88 4.10
CA TRP A 36 2.87 -22.28 4.90
C TRP A 36 2.57 -22.02 6.39
N PRO A 37 2.84 -22.97 7.29
CA PRO A 37 3.38 -24.28 6.98
C PRO A 37 2.27 -25.23 6.47
N PRO A 38 2.60 -26.30 5.73
CA PRO A 38 1.66 -27.33 5.29
C PRO A 38 0.81 -27.81 6.46
N ALA A 39 -0.45 -28.19 6.19
CA ALA A 39 -1.37 -28.67 7.22
C ALA A 39 -0.76 -29.81 8.08
N GLU A 40 0.12 -30.60 7.48
CA GLU A 40 0.89 -31.67 8.12
C GLU A 40 1.91 -31.15 9.16
N THR A 41 2.53 -30.00 8.91
CA THR A 41 3.50 -29.38 9.82
C THR A 41 2.82 -28.74 11.04
N ARG A 42 1.54 -28.33 10.92
CA ARG A 42 0.73 -27.87 12.07
C ARG A 42 0.52 -28.98 13.11
N SER A 43 0.31 -30.21 12.64
CA SER A 43 0.16 -31.36 13.54
C SER A 43 1.47 -31.66 14.27
N PHE A 44 2.62 -31.42 13.64
CA PHE A 44 3.95 -31.62 14.20
C PHE A 44 4.37 -30.54 15.22
N LEU A 45 3.93 -29.29 15.02
CA LEU A 45 4.19 -28.19 15.96
C LEU A 45 3.32 -28.29 17.23
N ASN A 46 2.09 -28.78 17.11
CA ASN A 46 1.20 -29.00 18.26
C ASN A 46 1.59 -30.21 19.13
N THR A 47 2.42 -31.13 18.63
CA THR A 47 2.92 -32.27 19.41
C THR A 47 4.11 -31.93 20.31
N GLY A 48 4.80 -30.80 20.10
CA GLY A 48 5.96 -30.39 20.90
C GLY A 48 5.62 -29.65 22.20
N THR A 49 4.40 -29.13 22.35
CA THR A 49 4.01 -28.33 23.53
C THR A 49 3.44 -29.15 24.68
N ALA A 50 3.29 -30.46 24.52
CA ALA A 50 2.70 -31.34 25.54
C ALA A 50 3.74 -31.92 26.53
N ASP A 51 5.04 -31.77 26.27
CA ASP A 51 6.10 -32.42 27.06
C ASP A 51 7.39 -31.58 27.17
N GLU A 52 7.26 -30.26 27.40
CA GLU A 52 8.37 -29.46 27.93
C GLU A 52 8.06 -29.10 29.38
N GLY A 53 8.73 -29.84 30.27
CA GLY A 53 8.65 -29.67 31.71
C GLY A 53 8.86 -28.23 32.15
N ALA A 54 8.13 -27.86 33.19
CA ALA A 54 8.18 -26.59 33.89
C ALA A 54 9.62 -26.07 34.08
N LEU A 55 10.02 -25.14 33.21
CA LEU A 55 11.15 -24.26 33.49
C LEU A 55 10.68 -23.28 34.56
N LEU A 56 11.13 -23.52 35.80
CA LEU A 56 11.00 -22.61 36.94
C LEU A 56 11.74 -21.30 36.64
N VAL A 57 11.02 -20.31 36.11
CA VAL A 57 11.48 -18.93 35.96
C VAL A 57 11.03 -18.16 37.20
N GLU A 58 11.68 -18.38 38.35
CA GLU A 58 11.27 -17.77 39.62
C GLU A 58 11.86 -16.38 39.91
N ASP A 59 12.71 -15.79 39.05
CA ASP A 59 13.39 -14.53 39.39
C ASP A 59 13.46 -13.45 38.30
N ARG A 60 12.42 -13.35 37.46
CA ARG A 60 12.21 -12.15 36.64
C ARG A 60 10.99 -11.40 37.16
N ALA A 61 11.24 -10.30 37.89
CA ALA A 61 10.22 -9.33 38.26
C ALA A 61 9.33 -9.04 37.04
N PRO A 62 8.00 -9.14 37.15
CA PRO A 62 7.13 -8.89 36.03
C PRO A 62 7.14 -7.38 35.82
N LEU A 63 7.94 -6.94 34.84
CA LEU A 63 7.52 -5.80 34.04
C LEU A 63 6.19 -6.25 33.43
N ALA A 64 5.09 -6.00 34.14
CA ALA A 64 3.76 -6.06 33.59
C ALA A 64 3.66 -4.90 32.58
N LEU A 65 4.38 -5.06 31.47
CA LEU A 65 3.97 -4.57 30.17
C LEU A 65 2.48 -4.88 30.13
N ARG A 66 1.66 -3.83 30.09
CA ARG A 66 0.26 -4.00 29.75
C ARG A 66 0.23 -4.95 28.56
N PRO A 67 -0.57 -6.03 28.60
CA PRO A 67 -0.73 -6.92 27.47
C PRO A 67 -1.46 -6.12 26.38
N HIS A 68 -0.71 -5.28 25.67
CA HIS A 68 -1.03 -4.95 24.32
C HIS A 68 -0.79 -6.25 23.55
N PRO A 69 -1.82 -6.84 22.94
CA PRO A 69 -1.60 -8.00 22.09
C PRO A 69 -0.49 -7.60 21.12
N ALA A 70 0.54 -8.45 21.00
CA ALA A 70 1.58 -8.20 20.03
C ALA A 70 0.91 -8.08 18.65
N PRO A 71 1.28 -7.08 17.83
CA PRO A 71 0.70 -6.92 16.50
C PRO A 71 0.80 -8.26 15.76
N ALA A 72 -0.34 -8.71 15.23
CA ALA A 72 -0.44 -10.02 14.61
C ALA A 72 0.29 -10.07 13.26
N ASN A 73 0.53 -8.91 12.65
CA ASN A 73 1.25 -8.76 11.39
C ASN A 73 2.32 -7.66 11.47
N LEU A 74 3.56 -8.07 11.75
CA LEU A 74 4.71 -7.16 11.83
C LEU A 74 5.06 -6.50 10.50
N ASP A 75 4.80 -7.17 9.37
CA ASP A 75 5.07 -6.61 8.05
C ASP A 75 4.11 -5.45 7.74
N ALA A 76 2.84 -5.56 8.15
CA ALA A 76 1.87 -4.47 8.06
C ALA A 76 2.27 -3.29 8.95
N LEU A 77 2.77 -3.56 10.17
CA LEU A 77 3.25 -2.52 11.08
C LEU A 77 4.48 -1.81 10.51
N ASP A 78 5.46 -2.55 9.98
CA ASP A 78 6.65 -1.97 9.35
C ASP A 78 6.30 -1.12 8.12
N ALA A 79 5.37 -1.59 7.30
CA ALA A 79 4.86 -0.82 6.17
C ALA A 79 4.16 0.49 6.61
N ALA A 80 3.38 0.44 7.69
CA ALA A 80 2.72 1.61 8.25
C ALA A 80 3.73 2.62 8.78
N LEU A 81 4.67 2.19 9.62
CA LEU A 81 5.73 3.06 10.17
C LEU A 81 6.62 3.65 9.08
N PHE A 82 6.93 2.87 8.05
CA PHE A 82 7.68 3.34 6.89
C PHE A 82 6.93 4.44 6.15
N ALA A 83 5.65 4.22 5.83
CA ALA A 83 4.84 5.20 5.11
C ALA A 83 4.65 6.48 5.92
N GLU A 84 4.35 6.36 7.22
CA GLU A 84 4.20 7.49 8.14
C GLU A 84 5.47 8.34 8.21
N ARG A 85 6.62 7.73 8.52
CA ARG A 85 7.90 8.45 8.58
C ARG A 85 8.24 9.11 7.25
N SER A 86 8.12 8.36 6.15
CA SER A 86 8.49 8.86 4.82
C SER A 86 7.63 10.05 4.38
N VAL A 87 6.32 10.02 4.63
CA VAL A 87 5.43 11.12 4.28
C VAL A 87 5.63 12.32 5.20
N PHE A 88 5.89 12.11 6.50
CA PHE A 88 6.23 13.21 7.41
C PHE A 88 7.55 13.88 7.08
N ASP A 89 8.59 13.10 6.81
CA ASP A 89 9.91 13.64 6.44
C ASP A 89 9.84 14.35 5.07
N LEU A 90 9.02 13.85 4.15
CA LEU A 90 8.72 14.54 2.91
C LEU A 90 7.99 15.87 3.17
N ALA A 91 6.96 15.90 4.01
CA ALA A 91 6.25 17.13 4.37
C ALA A 91 7.19 18.17 4.99
N ASP A 92 8.08 17.77 5.91
CA ASP A 92 9.12 18.65 6.46
C ASP A 92 10.04 19.18 5.35
N THR A 93 10.50 18.31 4.45
CA THR A 93 11.39 18.69 3.35
C THR A 93 10.74 19.71 2.42
N LEU A 94 9.48 19.48 2.04
CA LEU A 94 8.73 20.41 1.19
C LEU A 94 8.46 21.72 1.92
N ALA A 95 8.01 21.67 3.17
CA ALA A 95 7.75 22.85 3.97
C ALA A 95 8.99 23.73 4.10
N ALA A 96 10.16 23.13 4.36
CA ALA A 96 11.42 23.85 4.45
C ALA A 96 11.82 24.54 3.14
N ALA A 97 11.42 23.98 1.99
CA ALA A 97 11.78 24.50 0.68
C ALA A 97 10.82 25.57 0.17
N VAL A 98 9.50 25.42 0.38
CA VAL A 98 8.51 26.24 -0.32
C VAL A 98 7.61 27.10 0.59
N GLN A 99 7.57 26.84 1.89
CA GLN A 99 6.66 27.56 2.79
C GLN A 99 7.11 29.00 3.04
N ARG A 100 6.19 29.95 2.87
CA ARG A 100 6.39 31.38 3.16
C ARG A 100 5.38 31.94 4.17
N THR A 101 4.48 31.08 4.64
CA THR A 101 3.41 31.43 5.57
C THR A 101 3.94 31.96 6.90
N THR A 102 3.18 32.87 7.50
CA THR A 102 3.44 33.36 8.86
C THR A 102 3.10 32.26 9.88
N PRO A 103 3.63 32.34 11.12
CA PRO A 103 3.41 31.31 12.14
C PRO A 103 1.94 31.00 12.46
N ASP A 104 1.06 31.98 12.33
CA ASP A 104 -0.38 31.86 12.66
C ASP A 104 -1.25 31.38 11.49
N ASP A 105 -0.65 31.15 10.31
CA ASP A 105 -1.37 30.69 9.14
C ASP A 105 -1.82 29.22 9.30
N PRO A 106 -3.12 28.91 9.15
CA PRO A 106 -3.65 27.54 9.31
C PRO A 106 -3.13 26.56 8.25
N ARG A 107 -2.65 27.05 7.10
CA ARG A 107 -2.05 26.24 6.02
C ARG A 107 -0.61 25.84 6.33
N ARG A 108 -0.01 26.41 7.38
CA ARG A 108 1.39 26.20 7.75
C ARG A 108 1.63 24.78 8.26
N TRP A 109 2.64 24.13 7.69
CA TRP A 109 3.26 22.96 8.29
C TRP A 109 4.22 23.39 9.40
N THR A 110 3.96 22.86 10.60
CA THR A 110 4.73 23.13 11.82
C THR A 110 5.64 21.95 12.10
N PHE A 111 6.94 22.20 12.07
CA PHE A 111 7.97 21.21 12.35
C PHE A 111 7.87 20.65 13.78
N PRO A 112 8.31 19.40 14.00
CA PRO A 112 8.42 18.86 15.34
C PRO A 112 9.41 19.65 16.19
N ASN A 113 9.05 19.91 17.45
CA ASN A 113 9.89 20.58 18.44
C ASN A 113 10.01 19.73 19.71
N PRO A 114 11.05 18.87 19.82
CA PRO A 114 11.22 18.00 20.98
C PRO A 114 11.29 18.72 22.34
N GLY A 115 11.60 20.03 22.37
CA GLY A 115 11.66 20.85 23.58
C GLY A 115 10.32 21.47 23.99
N ALA A 116 9.23 21.18 23.29
CA ALA A 116 7.91 21.70 23.60
C ALA A 116 7.33 21.13 24.92
N PRO A 117 6.42 21.85 25.59
CA PRO A 117 5.93 21.48 26.92
C PRO A 117 5.04 20.22 26.93
N ASP A 118 4.46 19.83 25.79
CA ASP A 118 3.58 18.67 25.68
C ASP A 118 3.83 17.91 24.37
N ALA A 119 3.42 16.64 24.35
CA ALA A 119 3.68 15.72 23.23
C ALA A 119 3.03 16.15 21.91
N ARG A 120 1.86 16.81 21.96
CA ARG A 120 1.16 17.27 20.75
C ARG A 120 1.90 18.43 20.13
N THR A 121 2.28 19.42 20.93
CA THR A 121 3.10 20.55 20.50
C THR A 121 4.48 20.08 20.05
N ALA A 122 5.04 19.04 20.70
CA ALA A 122 6.33 18.47 20.32
C ALA A 122 6.30 17.77 18.95
N ALA A 123 5.18 17.15 18.59
CA ALA A 123 5.01 16.53 17.27
C ALA A 123 4.70 17.55 16.16
N GLY A 124 4.28 18.78 16.50
CA GLY A 124 3.89 19.79 15.52
C GLY A 124 2.75 19.30 14.62
N SER A 125 2.83 19.56 13.33
CA SER A 125 1.81 19.13 12.36
C SER A 125 1.74 17.61 12.19
N ARG A 126 2.78 16.85 12.58
CA ARG A 126 2.75 15.39 12.59
C ARG A 126 1.70 14.83 13.57
N ALA A 127 1.29 15.61 14.58
CA ALA A 127 0.24 15.22 15.52
C ALA A 127 -1.13 14.99 14.86
N HIS A 128 -1.35 15.53 13.66
CA HIS A 128 -2.60 15.33 12.89
C HIS A 128 -2.62 14.01 12.10
N GLY A 129 -1.51 13.25 12.10
CA GLY A 129 -1.40 11.95 11.47
C GLY A 129 -1.14 11.99 9.97
N LEU A 130 -1.00 10.78 9.39
CA LEU A 130 -0.63 10.58 7.98
C LEU A 130 -1.57 11.29 7.01
N HIS A 131 -2.89 11.25 7.26
CA HIS A 131 -3.88 11.83 6.35
C HIS A 131 -3.61 13.31 6.09
N TRP A 132 -3.33 14.07 7.15
CA TRP A 132 -3.03 15.49 7.05
C TRP A 132 -1.71 15.76 6.33
N ALA A 133 -0.67 14.98 6.64
CA ALA A 133 0.62 15.11 5.96
C ALA A 133 0.53 14.79 4.46
N ALA A 134 -0.26 13.78 4.09
CA ALA A 134 -0.49 13.44 2.69
C ALA A 134 -1.21 14.58 1.93
N LEU A 135 -2.24 15.20 2.53
CA LEU A 135 -2.90 16.38 1.96
C LEU A 135 -1.95 17.56 1.81
N TYR A 136 -1.11 17.82 2.81
CA TYR A 136 -0.13 18.89 2.73
C TYR A 136 0.85 18.66 1.56
N VAL A 137 1.41 17.46 1.44
CA VAL A 137 2.31 17.09 0.33
C VAL A 137 1.60 17.18 -1.02
N GLU A 138 0.36 16.70 -1.11
CA GLU A 138 -0.47 16.77 -2.31
C GLU A 138 -0.65 18.20 -2.79
N GLY A 139 -1.05 19.11 -1.91
CA GLY A 139 -1.22 20.52 -2.25
C GLY A 139 0.07 21.16 -2.75
N ARG A 140 1.22 20.84 -2.15
CA ARG A 140 2.53 21.35 -2.63
C ARG A 140 2.93 20.77 -3.99
N VAL A 141 2.64 19.50 -4.24
CA VAL A 141 2.91 18.84 -5.51
C VAL A 141 2.03 19.37 -6.64
N LEU A 142 0.80 19.79 -6.33
CA LEU A 142 -0.15 20.39 -7.27
C LEU A 142 0.01 21.91 -7.41
N ASP A 143 1.04 22.50 -6.79
CA ASP A 143 1.26 23.96 -6.73
C ASP A 143 0.03 24.73 -6.19
N GLU A 144 -0.63 24.19 -5.17
CA GLU A 144 -1.72 24.89 -4.47
C GLU A 144 -1.19 26.08 -3.65
N ASP A 145 -1.91 27.20 -3.75
CA ASP A 145 -1.64 28.47 -3.08
C ASP A 145 -0.26 29.09 -3.44
N THR A 146 0.17 28.95 -4.70
CA THR A 146 1.41 29.57 -5.22
C THR A 146 1.20 30.95 -5.86
N ASP A 147 -0.05 31.38 -5.99
CA ASP A 147 -0.42 32.69 -6.52
C ASP A 147 -0.59 33.72 -5.40
N PRO A 148 -0.27 35.01 -5.64
CA PRO A 148 -0.60 36.09 -4.71
C PRO A 148 -2.09 36.15 -4.42
N GLU A 149 -2.46 36.32 -3.15
CA GLU A 149 -3.85 36.38 -2.68
C GLU A 149 -4.16 37.75 -2.05
N TYR A 150 -5.45 38.06 -1.90
CA TYR A 150 -5.89 39.25 -1.17
C TYR A 150 -6.21 38.87 0.27
N ASP A 151 -5.72 39.65 1.23
CA ASP A 151 -6.10 39.48 2.64
C ASP A 151 -7.54 40.00 2.91
N ASP A 152 -8.00 39.82 4.14
CA ASP A 152 -9.31 40.27 4.62
C ASP A 152 -9.50 41.80 4.57
N THR A 153 -8.39 42.55 4.46
CA THR A 153 -8.38 44.01 4.27
C THR A 153 -8.40 44.42 2.79
N GLY A 154 -8.37 43.46 1.86
CA GLY A 154 -8.33 43.69 0.42
C GLY A 154 -6.95 44.06 -0.10
N ARG A 155 -5.89 43.84 0.66
CA ARG A 155 -4.51 44.09 0.24
C ARG A 155 -3.93 42.84 -0.41
N LEU A 156 -3.26 43.03 -1.55
CA LEU A 156 -2.52 41.96 -2.21
C LEU A 156 -1.29 41.57 -1.38
N VAL A 157 -1.25 40.31 -0.95
CA VAL A 157 -0.14 39.70 -0.21
C VAL A 157 0.61 38.70 -1.09
N SER A 158 1.87 38.44 -0.74
CA SER A 158 2.67 37.45 -1.44
C SER A 158 2.06 36.06 -1.28
N ALA A 159 2.22 35.21 -2.30
CA ALA A 159 1.80 33.81 -2.24
C ALA A 159 2.31 33.11 -0.96
N PRO A 160 1.46 32.37 -0.25
CA PRO A 160 1.83 31.66 0.98
C PRO A 160 2.86 30.55 0.72
N PHE A 161 2.94 30.05 -0.51
CA PHE A 161 3.95 29.06 -0.92
C PHE A 161 4.69 29.48 -2.20
N ALA A 162 5.93 29.03 -2.32
CA ALA A 162 6.67 29.07 -3.58
C ALA A 162 6.24 27.89 -4.48
N PRO A 163 6.35 28.02 -5.81
CA PRO A 163 6.26 26.88 -6.71
C PRO A 163 7.27 25.79 -6.34
N LEU A 164 6.87 24.52 -6.45
CA LEU A 164 7.72 23.41 -6.08
C LEU A 164 8.88 23.22 -7.08
N PRO A 165 10.15 23.22 -6.61
CA PRO A 165 11.28 22.90 -7.48
C PRO A 165 11.16 21.50 -8.10
N GLU A 166 11.51 21.35 -9.38
CA GLU A 166 11.34 20.10 -10.15
C GLU A 166 12.04 18.89 -9.49
N HIS A 167 13.23 19.09 -8.91
CA HIS A 167 13.93 17.99 -8.21
C HIS A 167 13.16 17.48 -6.99
N LEU A 168 12.45 18.35 -6.26
CA LEU A 168 11.61 17.96 -5.14
C LEU A 168 10.30 17.31 -5.60
N LEU A 169 9.78 17.70 -6.76
CA LEU A 169 8.65 17.01 -7.39
C LEU A 169 9.02 15.55 -7.72
N HIS A 170 10.21 15.32 -8.29
CA HIS A 170 10.70 13.97 -8.55
C HIS A 170 11.00 13.18 -7.27
N GLU A 171 11.51 13.84 -6.24
CA GLU A 171 11.71 13.21 -4.93
C GLU A 171 10.38 12.78 -4.31
N ALA A 172 9.39 13.67 -4.28
CA ALA A 172 8.05 13.36 -3.81
C ALA A 172 7.44 12.17 -4.56
N ALA A 173 7.53 12.17 -5.90
CA ALA A 173 7.05 11.07 -6.72
C ALA A 173 7.72 9.73 -6.38
N ARG A 174 9.02 9.73 -6.08
CA ARG A 174 9.79 8.54 -5.71
C ARG A 174 9.40 8.01 -4.34
N VAL A 175 9.33 8.89 -3.34
CA VAL A 175 8.96 8.54 -1.96
C VAL A 175 7.54 7.99 -1.92
N VAL A 176 6.59 8.70 -2.53
CA VAL A 176 5.18 8.28 -2.56
C VAL A 176 5.02 6.95 -3.28
N ARG A 177 5.72 6.72 -4.40
CA ARG A 177 5.73 5.42 -5.10
C ARG A 177 6.24 4.31 -4.19
N ALA A 178 7.31 4.55 -3.44
CA ALA A 178 7.87 3.54 -2.53
C ALA A 178 6.87 3.17 -1.41
N CYS A 179 6.17 4.16 -0.85
CA CYS A 179 5.10 3.95 0.12
C CYS A 179 3.95 3.13 -0.48
N GLU A 180 3.39 3.56 -1.61
CA GLU A 180 2.32 2.87 -2.33
C GLU A 180 2.69 1.41 -2.62
N GLN A 181 3.89 1.15 -3.14
CA GLN A 181 4.36 -0.19 -3.43
C GLN A 181 4.49 -1.06 -2.18
N ARG A 182 4.86 -0.49 -1.04
CA ARG A 182 4.94 -1.23 0.23
C ARG A 182 3.54 -1.57 0.75
N LEU A 183 2.60 -0.62 0.68
CA LEU A 183 1.20 -0.84 1.04
C LEU A 183 0.55 -1.91 0.15
N ALA A 184 0.70 -1.78 -1.17
CA ALA A 184 0.16 -2.73 -2.14
C ALA A 184 0.68 -4.16 -1.92
N ARG A 185 1.96 -4.32 -1.53
CA ARG A 185 2.53 -5.63 -1.18
C ARG A 185 1.78 -6.28 -0.01
N ILE A 186 1.45 -5.52 1.03
CA ILE A 186 0.77 -6.03 2.23
C ILE A 186 -0.71 -6.28 1.96
N LEU A 187 -1.39 -5.33 1.32
CA LEU A 187 -2.85 -5.34 1.17
C LEU A 187 -3.33 -6.12 -0.05
N THR A 188 -2.48 -6.30 -1.05
CA THR A 188 -2.78 -7.09 -2.24
C THR A 188 -1.63 -8.06 -2.47
N PRO A 189 -1.48 -9.09 -1.64
CA PRO A 189 -0.34 -10.00 -1.72
C PRO A 189 -0.23 -10.64 -3.12
N ASP A 190 -1.35 -10.89 -3.80
CA ASP A 190 -1.35 -11.44 -5.17
C ASP A 190 -0.79 -10.48 -6.24
N ALA A 191 -0.76 -9.17 -5.95
CA ALA A 191 -0.09 -8.18 -6.80
C ALA A 191 1.45 -8.33 -6.79
N ILE A 192 2.02 -8.95 -5.76
CA ILE A 192 3.49 -9.16 -5.62
C ILE A 192 4.02 -10.08 -6.72
N THR A 193 3.26 -11.11 -7.08
CA THR A 193 3.69 -12.12 -8.04
C THR A 193 3.30 -11.78 -9.48
N GLY A 194 2.54 -10.69 -9.66
CA GLY A 194 1.71 -10.43 -10.84
C GLY A 194 0.65 -11.51 -11.08
N ALA A 195 0.65 -12.58 -10.28
CA ALA A 195 0.00 -13.86 -10.54
C ALA A 195 -1.36 -13.92 -9.84
N ARG A 196 -2.45 -13.79 -10.61
CA ARG A 196 -3.83 -13.87 -10.13
C ARG A 196 -4.53 -15.05 -10.78
N GLY A 197 -5.30 -15.83 -10.01
CA GLY A 197 -6.19 -16.85 -10.57
C GLY A 197 -7.29 -16.24 -11.44
N LEU A 198 -7.52 -16.77 -12.64
CA LEU A 198 -8.66 -16.36 -13.45
C LEU A 198 -9.93 -17.10 -12.97
N PRO A 199 -11.09 -16.43 -12.92
CA PRO A 199 -12.37 -17.02 -12.54
C PRO A 199 -12.97 -17.95 -13.61
N ILE A 200 -12.17 -18.39 -14.57
CA ILE A 200 -12.54 -19.33 -15.62
C ILE A 200 -11.59 -20.52 -15.61
N PRO A 201 -12.09 -21.75 -15.84
CA PRO A 201 -11.23 -22.90 -15.99
C PRO A 201 -10.50 -22.88 -17.35
N CYS A 202 -9.41 -23.63 -17.45
CA CYS A 202 -8.72 -23.85 -18.72
C CYS A 202 -9.69 -24.55 -19.70
N PRO A 203 -9.86 -24.04 -20.93
CA PRO A 203 -10.83 -24.58 -21.88
C PRO A 203 -10.52 -26.02 -22.31
N SER A 204 -9.25 -26.46 -22.22
CA SER A 204 -8.84 -27.79 -22.67
C SER A 204 -8.86 -28.85 -21.57
N CYS A 205 -8.49 -28.50 -20.33
CA CYS A 205 -8.35 -29.48 -19.24
C CYS A 205 -9.20 -29.18 -18.00
N GLY A 206 -9.92 -28.06 -17.97
CA GLY A 206 -10.70 -27.62 -16.81
C GLY A 206 -9.86 -27.07 -15.65
N GLY A 207 -8.53 -27.02 -15.77
CA GLY A 207 -7.62 -26.64 -14.69
C GLY A 207 -7.59 -25.14 -14.38
N VAL A 208 -7.01 -24.79 -13.23
CA VAL A 208 -6.88 -23.38 -12.80
C VAL A 208 -5.93 -22.62 -13.73
N LEU A 209 -6.40 -21.48 -14.23
CA LEU A 209 -5.60 -20.52 -14.98
C LEU A 209 -5.08 -19.42 -14.05
N VAL A 210 -3.84 -18.99 -14.24
CA VAL A 210 -3.22 -17.89 -13.50
C VAL A 210 -2.69 -16.86 -14.48
N VAL A 211 -3.17 -15.62 -14.42
CA VAL A 211 -2.61 -14.49 -15.18
C VAL A 211 -1.45 -13.89 -14.41
N ARG A 212 -0.31 -13.66 -15.07
CA ARG A 212 0.79 -12.83 -14.59
C ARG A 212 0.80 -11.51 -15.34
N ALA A 213 0.60 -10.40 -14.63
CA ALA A 213 0.79 -9.06 -15.17
C ALA A 213 1.78 -8.29 -14.28
N ALA A 214 2.86 -7.80 -14.87
CA ALA A 214 3.79 -6.87 -14.23
C ALA A 214 3.69 -5.51 -14.94
N PRO A 215 3.97 -4.38 -14.27
CA PRO A 215 3.82 -3.04 -14.87
C PRO A 215 4.67 -2.81 -16.13
N GLU A 216 5.78 -3.54 -16.27
CA GLU A 216 6.77 -3.38 -17.36
C GLU A 216 6.68 -4.51 -18.41
N ASP A 217 5.94 -5.60 -18.13
CA ASP A 217 5.90 -6.81 -18.97
C ASP A 217 4.49 -7.08 -19.51
N PRO A 218 4.36 -7.59 -20.75
CA PRO A 218 3.06 -7.99 -21.29
C PRO A 218 2.44 -9.12 -20.46
N PRO A 219 1.10 -9.15 -20.32
CA PRO A 219 0.45 -10.15 -19.49
C PRO A 219 0.58 -11.54 -20.10
N THR A 220 0.83 -12.53 -19.25
CA THR A 220 0.87 -13.95 -19.63
C THR A 220 -0.15 -14.73 -18.82
N VAL A 221 -0.79 -15.75 -19.40
CA VAL A 221 -1.70 -16.65 -18.68
C VAL A 221 -1.08 -18.04 -18.66
N THR A 222 -1.09 -18.72 -17.52
CA THR A 222 -0.51 -20.05 -17.36
C THR A 222 -1.53 -21.02 -16.78
N CYS A 223 -1.67 -22.19 -17.40
CA CYS A 223 -2.45 -23.30 -16.84
C CYS A 223 -1.63 -24.06 -15.79
N GLN A 224 -2.22 -24.25 -14.60
CA GLN A 224 -1.55 -24.93 -13.49
C GLN A 224 -1.66 -26.46 -13.53
N THR A 225 -2.35 -27.05 -14.53
CA THR A 225 -2.46 -28.51 -14.69
C THR A 225 -1.12 -29.20 -15.02
N GLY A 226 -0.09 -28.43 -15.40
CA GLY A 226 1.20 -29.03 -15.75
C GLY A 226 1.19 -29.67 -17.14
N GLU A 227 2.05 -30.67 -17.33
CA GLU A 227 2.34 -31.21 -18.65
C GLU A 227 1.18 -31.97 -19.30
N ALA A 228 0.22 -32.42 -18.49
CA ALA A 228 -0.98 -33.13 -18.91
C ALA A 228 -1.99 -32.24 -19.63
N CYS A 229 -1.81 -30.92 -19.63
CA CYS A 229 -2.69 -30.01 -20.35
C CYS A 229 -2.48 -30.11 -21.87
N GLY A 230 -3.49 -30.61 -22.57
CA GLY A 230 -3.54 -30.73 -24.03
C GLY A 230 -3.87 -29.43 -24.77
N ALA A 231 -3.82 -28.27 -24.11
CA ALA A 231 -4.14 -27.00 -24.74
C ALA A 231 -3.14 -26.64 -25.85
N ASP A 232 -3.66 -25.97 -26.88
CA ASP A 232 -2.88 -25.40 -27.98
C ASP A 232 -2.27 -24.07 -27.53
N ALA A 233 -1.15 -24.19 -26.82
CA ALA A 233 -0.37 -23.09 -26.28
C ALA A 233 1.08 -23.52 -26.04
N ASP A 234 2.00 -22.56 -26.06
CA ASP A 234 3.41 -22.81 -25.79
C ASP A 234 3.63 -23.36 -24.37
N ARG A 235 4.77 -24.01 -24.15
CA ARG A 235 5.16 -24.53 -22.83
C ARG A 235 6.23 -23.64 -22.21
N ASP A 236 6.08 -23.34 -20.93
CA ASP A 236 7.17 -22.76 -20.15
C ASP A 236 8.28 -23.78 -19.87
N ALA A 237 9.37 -23.31 -19.29
CA ALA A 237 10.49 -24.16 -18.85
C ALA A 237 10.11 -25.23 -17.81
N ARG A 238 8.89 -25.19 -17.26
CA ARG A 238 8.33 -26.17 -16.31
C ARG A 238 7.27 -27.06 -16.95
N GLY A 239 7.14 -27.03 -18.28
CA GLY A 239 6.23 -27.86 -19.05
C GLY A 239 4.76 -27.44 -18.97
N ARG A 240 4.42 -26.30 -18.35
CA ARG A 240 3.04 -25.79 -18.26
C ARG A 240 2.66 -25.00 -19.49
N ARG A 241 1.37 -25.01 -19.84
CA ARG A 241 0.84 -24.22 -20.94
C ARG A 241 0.80 -22.73 -20.60
N VAL A 242 1.38 -21.91 -21.46
CA VAL A 242 1.47 -20.46 -21.33
C VAL A 242 0.92 -19.80 -22.59
N TRP A 243 0.03 -18.84 -22.40
CA TRP A 243 -0.43 -17.91 -23.42
C TRP A 243 0.23 -16.56 -23.16
N GLU A 244 1.08 -16.13 -24.08
CA GLU A 244 1.66 -14.79 -24.07
C GLU A 244 0.74 -13.80 -24.78
N TRP A 245 1.05 -12.51 -24.68
CA TRP A 245 0.36 -11.49 -25.48
C TRP A 245 0.67 -11.69 -26.97
N PRO A 246 -0.32 -11.63 -27.89
CA PRO A 246 -1.75 -11.35 -27.69
C PRO A 246 -2.62 -12.61 -27.49
N ALA A 247 -2.05 -13.81 -27.52
CA ALA A 247 -2.78 -15.08 -27.41
C ALA A 247 -3.54 -15.26 -26.08
N CYS A 248 -3.15 -14.53 -25.03
CA CYS A 248 -3.86 -14.54 -23.75
C CYS A 248 -5.15 -13.69 -23.74
N LEU A 249 -5.34 -12.78 -24.71
CA LEU A 249 -6.46 -11.84 -24.74
C LEU A 249 -7.85 -12.50 -24.67
N PRO A 250 -8.15 -13.61 -25.40
CA PRO A 250 -9.45 -14.27 -25.31
C PRO A 250 -9.76 -14.81 -23.90
N LEU A 251 -8.74 -15.30 -23.18
CA LEU A 251 -8.90 -15.81 -21.82
C LEU A 251 -9.17 -14.67 -20.82
N LEU A 252 -8.55 -13.52 -21.02
CA LEU A 252 -8.77 -12.33 -20.19
C LEU A 252 -10.18 -11.76 -20.39
N LEU A 253 -10.63 -11.66 -21.64
CA LEU A 253 -11.99 -11.18 -21.95
C LEU A 253 -13.07 -12.12 -21.39
N ALA A 254 -12.88 -13.44 -21.51
CA ALA A 254 -13.79 -14.42 -20.93
C ALA A 254 -13.83 -14.35 -19.40
N ALA A 255 -12.69 -14.09 -18.76
CA ALA A 255 -12.61 -13.89 -17.32
C ALA A 255 -13.34 -12.61 -16.85
N GLU A 256 -13.27 -11.53 -17.61
CA GLU A 256 -14.00 -10.28 -17.31
C GLU A 256 -15.53 -10.49 -17.41
N GLN A 257 -15.99 -11.22 -18.43
CA GLN A 257 -17.40 -11.57 -18.59
C GLN A 257 -17.92 -12.44 -17.42
N ALA A 258 -17.15 -13.46 -17.02
CA ALA A 258 -17.50 -14.31 -15.89
C ALA A 258 -17.48 -13.56 -14.53
N GLY A 259 -16.61 -12.54 -14.41
CA GLY A 259 -16.57 -11.67 -13.23
C GLY A 259 -17.75 -10.69 -13.12
N GLY A 260 -18.37 -10.33 -14.25
CA GLY A 260 -19.53 -9.43 -14.30
C GLY A 260 -20.88 -10.09 -13.97
N GLU A 261 -20.99 -11.42 -14.11
CA GLU A 261 -22.23 -12.16 -13.83
C GLU A 261 -22.46 -12.43 -12.33
N GLY A 262 -21.46 -12.18 -11.47
CA GLY A 262 -21.56 -12.36 -10.01
C GLY A 262 -22.42 -11.35 -9.25
N THR A 263 -22.96 -10.32 -9.92
CA THR A 263 -23.86 -9.31 -9.30
C THR A 263 -25.34 -9.41 -9.69
N ALA A 264 -25.73 -10.41 -10.49
CA ALA A 264 -27.15 -10.64 -10.79
C ALA A 264 -27.75 -11.69 -9.83
N SER A 265 -28.18 -11.21 -8.65
CA SER A 265 -29.02 -12.00 -7.74
C SER A 265 -30.36 -12.35 -8.41
N PRO A 266 -30.81 -13.63 -8.40
CA PRO A 266 -32.09 -14.00 -8.97
C PRO A 266 -33.23 -13.48 -8.08
N ARG A 267 -34.03 -12.55 -8.62
CA ARG A 267 -35.33 -12.19 -8.03
C ARG A 267 -36.23 -13.42 -8.09
N ALA A 268 -36.48 -14.01 -6.93
CA ALA A 268 -37.51 -15.03 -6.74
C ALA A 268 -38.89 -14.45 -7.10
N ALA A 269 -39.65 -15.26 -7.84
CA ALA A 269 -41.08 -15.11 -8.06
C ALA A 269 -41.87 -15.55 -6.82
#